data_AF-Q93891-F1
#
_entry.id   AF-Q93891-F1
#
_cell.length_a   1.000
_cell.length_b   1.000
_cell.length_c   1.000
_cell.angle_alpha   90.00
_cell.angle_beta   90.00
_cell.angle_gamma   90.00
#
_symmetry.space_group_name_H-M   'P 1'
#
loop_
_entity.id
_entity.type
_entity.pdbx_description
1 polymer ?
#
loop_
_entity_poly.entity_id
_entity_poly.type
_entity_poly.pdbx_seq_one_letter_code
_entity_poly.pdbx_strand_id
1 'polypeptide(L)'
;MAFSRIARCVATLTNLVFLSISISLLFITLLSVFNPPKATVSPQRVNEYPQFVVTLLLIGCYATFLFVLSLLGLISLCFLNSILLFVFILGQTAMMFLLGISFAFTLTVRKRLHLKLEDIWRNKPNCLEGQPCVPLETFRSSENLLICLLVIFLVVQVIQYIASWYLCERRSSQEKYKLQLRKADEDDE
;
A
#
# COMPACT_ATOMS: atom_id res chain seq x y z
N MET A 1 -17.75 -20.90 15.03
CA MET A 1 -16.65 -21.32 14.12
C MET A 1 -16.65 -20.59 12.78
N ALA A 2 -17.81 -20.24 12.19
CA ALA A 2 -17.90 -19.60 10.88
C ALA A 2 -17.06 -18.33 10.72
N PHE A 3 -17.16 -17.38 11.66
CA PHE A 3 -16.43 -16.10 11.59
C PHE A 3 -14.91 -16.26 11.49
N SER A 4 -14.30 -17.22 12.20
CA SER A 4 -12.86 -17.46 12.11
C SER A 4 -12.42 -18.00 10.75
N ARG A 5 -13.26 -18.81 10.09
CA ARG A 5 -12.99 -19.30 8.74
C ARG A 5 -13.08 -18.16 7.72
N ILE A 6 -14.10 -17.30 7.87
CA ILE A 6 -14.28 -16.12 7.02
C ILE A 6 -13.10 -15.15 7.20
N ALA A 7 -12.75 -14.80 8.44
CA ALA A 7 -11.63 -13.90 8.72
C ALA A 7 -10.30 -14.44 8.14
N ARG A 8 -10.05 -15.76 8.26
CA ARG A 8 -8.87 -16.39 7.65
C ARG A 8 -8.92 -16.32 6.13
N CYS A 9 -10.07 -16.57 5.51
CA CYS A 9 -10.24 -16.48 4.07
C CYS A 9 -9.96 -15.04 3.57
N VAL A 10 -10.55 -14.04 4.21
CA VAL A 10 -10.32 -12.63 3.89
C VAL A 10 -8.85 -12.26 4.06
N ALA A 11 -8.23 -12.62 5.19
CA ALA A 11 -6.82 -12.34 5.45
C ALA A 11 -5.89 -13.03 4.43
N THR A 12 -6.17 -14.27 4.03
CA THR A 12 -5.39 -14.97 2.99
C THR A 12 -5.56 -14.29 1.64
N LEU A 13 -6.80 -14.03 1.21
CA LEU A 13 -7.09 -13.44 -0.10
C LEU A 13 -6.46 -12.05 -0.25
N THR A 14 -6.64 -11.20 0.75
CA THR A 14 -6.05 -9.84 0.78
C THR A 14 -4.53 -9.88 0.76
N ASN A 15 -3.89 -10.76 1.54
CA ASN A 15 -2.43 -10.92 1.49
C ASN A 15 -1.95 -11.41 0.11
N LEU A 16 -2.67 -12.31 -0.56
CA LEU A 16 -2.31 -12.76 -1.92
C LEU A 16 -2.45 -11.62 -2.95
N VAL A 17 -3.51 -10.82 -2.85
CA VAL A 17 -3.70 -9.65 -3.71
C VAL A 17 -2.58 -8.63 -3.48
N PHE A 18 -2.25 -8.33 -2.24
CA PHE A 18 -1.17 -7.41 -1.90
C PHE A 18 0.21 -7.93 -2.30
N LEU A 19 0.44 -9.24 -2.18
CA LEU A 19 1.65 -9.88 -2.68
C LEU A 19 1.76 -9.71 -4.20
N SER A 20 0.68 -9.98 -4.95
CA SER A 20 0.64 -9.79 -6.41
C SER A 20 0.92 -8.33 -6.82
N ILE A 21 0.29 -7.37 -6.13
CA ILE A 21 0.53 -5.94 -6.34
C ILE A 21 1.99 -5.59 -6.06
N SER A 22 2.56 -6.08 -4.95
CA SER A 22 3.95 -5.80 -4.57
C SER A 22 4.95 -6.34 -5.60
N ILE A 23 4.74 -7.56 -6.10
CA ILE A 23 5.57 -8.16 -7.16
C ILE A 23 5.47 -7.34 -8.44
N SER A 24 4.26 -6.94 -8.82
CA SER A 24 4.02 -6.10 -10.00
C SER A 24 4.73 -4.76 -9.88
N LEU A 25 4.64 -4.10 -8.72
CA LEU A 25 5.30 -2.82 -8.47
C LEU A 25 6.83 -2.94 -8.45
N LEU A 26 7.38 -4.00 -7.87
CA LEU A 26 8.82 -4.26 -7.91
C LEU A 26 9.29 -4.48 -9.35
N PHE A 27 8.54 -5.25 -10.14
CA PHE A 27 8.84 -5.46 -11.55
C PHE A 27 8.78 -4.17 -12.36
N ILE A 28 7.74 -3.35 -12.16
CA ILE A 28 7.61 -2.02 -12.80
C ILE A 28 8.77 -1.12 -12.40
N THR A 29 9.17 -1.12 -11.12
CA THR A 29 10.29 -0.30 -10.62
C THR A 29 11.58 -0.73 -11.29
N LEU A 30 11.86 -2.03 -11.34
CA LEU A 30 13.04 -2.58 -12.02
C LEU A 30 13.04 -2.25 -13.52
N LEU A 31 11.92 -2.46 -14.21
CA LEU A 31 11.79 -2.11 -15.62
C LEU A 31 12.00 -0.62 -15.87
N SER A 32 11.50 0.25 -14.99
CA SER A 32 11.62 1.71 -15.12
C SER A 32 13.04 2.20 -14.90
N VAL A 33 13.85 1.47 -14.15
CA VAL A 33 15.29 1.76 -13.99
C VAL A 33 16.05 1.48 -15.29
N PHE A 34 15.75 0.35 -15.96
CA PHE A 34 16.44 -0.03 -17.20
C PHE A 34 15.86 0.64 -18.45
N ASN A 35 14.56 0.90 -18.45
CA ASN A 35 13.80 1.47 -19.56
C ASN A 35 12.91 2.59 -19.04
N PRO A 36 13.47 3.78 -18.74
CA PRO A 36 12.67 4.89 -18.24
C PRO A 36 11.56 5.24 -19.25
N PRO A 37 10.32 5.48 -18.78
CA PRO A 37 9.20 5.76 -19.67
C PRO A 37 9.49 7.01 -20.50
N LYS A 38 9.00 7.01 -21.75
CA LYS A 38 9.06 8.21 -22.58
C LYS A 38 8.28 9.33 -21.89
N ALA A 39 8.84 10.53 -21.86
CA ALA A 39 8.19 11.67 -21.26
C ALA A 39 6.99 12.10 -22.12
N THR A 40 5.78 11.71 -21.71
CA THR A 40 4.54 12.13 -22.37
C THR A 40 4.01 13.44 -21.81
N VAL A 41 4.34 13.75 -20.55
CA VAL A 41 3.87 14.93 -19.80
C VAL A 41 5.02 15.88 -19.41
N SER A 42 6.26 15.55 -19.76
CA SER A 42 7.42 16.42 -19.51
C SER A 42 8.22 16.64 -20.81
N PRO A 43 8.72 17.86 -21.07
CA PRO A 43 9.53 18.14 -22.25
C PRO A 43 10.92 17.50 -22.22
N GLN A 44 11.42 17.11 -21.04
CA GLN A 44 12.73 16.48 -20.86
C GLN A 44 12.59 15.01 -20.54
N ARG A 45 13.64 14.23 -20.79
CA ARG A 45 13.64 12.79 -20.48
C ARG A 45 13.45 12.63 -18.97
N VAL A 46 12.55 11.71 -18.59
CA VAL A 46 12.11 11.57 -17.20
C VAL A 46 13.29 11.26 -16.25
N ASN A 47 14.33 10.61 -16.76
CA ASN A 47 15.56 10.26 -16.02
C ASN A 47 16.43 11.47 -15.64
N GLU A 48 16.24 12.64 -16.25
CA GLU A 48 16.99 13.86 -15.91
C GLU A 48 16.42 14.55 -14.65
N TYR A 49 15.19 14.20 -14.26
CA TYR A 49 14.58 14.75 -13.06
C TYR A 49 15.00 13.94 -11.82
N PRO A 50 15.61 14.57 -10.79
CA PRO A 50 15.89 13.90 -9.52
C PRO A 50 14.61 13.35 -8.87
N GLN A 51 13.46 13.98 -9.15
CA GLN A 51 12.14 13.53 -8.71
C GLN A 51 11.78 12.13 -9.22
N PHE A 52 12.22 11.74 -10.42
CA PHE A 52 11.96 10.40 -10.95
C PHE A 52 12.71 9.34 -10.15
N VAL A 53 14.00 9.56 -9.89
CA VAL A 53 14.84 8.65 -9.09
C VAL A 53 14.28 8.51 -7.67
N VAL A 54 13.90 9.64 -7.04
CA VAL A 54 13.27 9.63 -5.72
C VAL A 54 11.94 8.89 -5.74
N THR A 55 11.11 9.08 -6.76
CA THR A 55 9.81 8.39 -6.89
C THR A 55 10.00 6.89 -7.06
N LEU A 56 10.94 6.45 -7.90
CA LEU A 56 11.26 5.03 -8.06
C LEU A 56 11.75 4.41 -6.75
N LEU A 57 12.62 5.12 -6.01
CA LEU A 57 13.10 4.65 -4.72
C LEU A 57 11.96 4.51 -3.71
N LEU A 58 11.05 5.49 -3.65
CA LEU A 58 9.88 5.44 -2.77
C LEU A 58 8.93 4.29 -3.12
N ILE A 59 8.62 4.11 -4.41
CA ILE A 59 7.78 2.98 -4.87
C ILE A 59 8.47 1.65 -4.58
N GLY A 60 9.78 1.55 -4.81
CA GLY A 60 10.56 0.34 -4.51
C GLY A 60 10.57 0.01 -3.02
N CYS A 61 10.81 1.00 -2.14
CA CYS A 61 10.74 0.83 -0.69
C CYS A 61 9.33 0.39 -0.25
N TYR A 62 8.30 1.05 -0.76
CA TYR A 62 6.90 0.73 -0.45
C TYR A 62 6.53 -0.70 -0.89
N ALA A 63 6.88 -1.07 -2.13
CA ALA A 63 6.60 -2.38 -2.68
C ALA A 63 7.36 -3.48 -1.91
N THR A 64 8.62 -3.24 -1.54
CA THR A 64 9.40 -4.17 -0.71
C THR A 64 8.77 -4.36 0.67
N PHE A 65 8.35 -3.27 1.32
CA PHE A 65 7.69 -3.35 2.62
C PHE A 65 6.35 -4.08 2.53
N LEU A 66 5.54 -3.80 1.50
CA LEU A 66 4.29 -4.50 1.23
C LEU A 66 4.51 -6.00 0.95
N PHE A 67 5.57 -6.36 0.22
CA PHE A 67 5.95 -7.73 -0.07
C PHE A 67 6.28 -8.50 1.21
N VAL A 68 7.19 -7.95 2.03
CA VAL A 68 7.61 -8.56 3.31
C VAL A 68 6.40 -8.70 4.25
N LEU A 69 5.57 -7.66 4.33
CA LEU A 69 4.37 -7.68 5.18
C LEU A 69 3.38 -8.74 4.71
N SER A 70 3.12 -8.84 3.39
CA SER A 70 2.20 -9.82 2.82
C SER A 70 2.68 -11.27 3.04
N LEU A 71 3.99 -11.51 2.87
CA LEU A 71 4.60 -12.80 3.20
C LEU A 71 4.47 -13.13 4.69
N LEU A 72 4.79 -12.17 5.57
CA LEU A 72 4.64 -12.34 7.01
C LEU A 72 3.19 -12.67 7.39
N GLY A 73 2.22 -12.01 6.73
CA GLY A 73 0.80 -12.29 6.87
C GLY A 73 0.47 -13.73 6.52
N LEU A 74 0.88 -14.22 5.35
CA LEU A 74 0.66 -15.60 4.93
C LEU A 74 1.33 -16.61 5.87
N ILE A 75 2.59 -16.38 6.24
CA ILE A 75 3.35 -17.22 7.17
C ILE A 75 2.63 -17.28 8.53
N SER A 76 2.19 -16.14 9.07
CA SER A 76 1.46 -16.10 10.35
C SER A 76 0.14 -16.88 10.30
N LEU A 77 -0.52 -16.93 9.14
CA LEU A 77 -1.75 -17.71 8.94
C LEU A 77 -1.48 -19.21 8.81
N CYS A 78 -0.31 -19.61 8.29
CA CYS A 78 0.12 -21.00 8.17
C CYS A 78 0.60 -21.60 9.50
N PHE A 79 1.50 -20.92 10.20
CA PHE A 79 2.12 -21.42 11.44
C PHE A 79 1.23 -21.31 12.68
N LEU A 80 0.04 -20.71 12.57
CA LEU A 80 -0.91 -20.49 13.68
C LEU A 80 -0.31 -19.74 14.90
N ASN A 81 0.84 -19.08 14.72
CA ASN A 81 1.57 -18.39 15.79
C ASN A 81 0.98 -17.00 16.07
N SER A 82 0.67 -16.69 17.33
CA SER A 82 0.12 -15.40 17.75
C SER A 82 1.12 -14.24 17.63
N ILE A 83 2.40 -14.48 17.92
CA ILE A 83 3.46 -13.46 17.90
C ILE A 83 3.67 -12.95 16.47
N LEU A 84 3.75 -13.85 15.49
CA LEU A 84 3.91 -13.45 14.08
C LEU A 84 2.72 -12.61 13.59
N LEU A 85 1.51 -12.96 14.03
CA LEU A 85 0.30 -12.23 13.68
C LEU A 85 0.27 -10.84 14.36
N PHE A 86 0.77 -10.74 15.59
CA PHE A 86 0.92 -9.46 16.27
C PHE A 86 1.94 -8.54 15.58
N VAL A 87 3.11 -9.07 15.19
CA VAL A 87 4.12 -8.31 14.41
C VAL A 87 3.53 -7.88 13.06
N PHE A 88 2.76 -8.74 12.42
CA PHE A 88 2.04 -8.40 11.19
C PHE A 88 1.04 -7.24 11.38
N ILE A 89 0.26 -7.25 12.47
CA ILE A 89 -0.66 -6.14 12.82
C ILE A 89 0.10 -4.83 13.03
N LEU A 90 1.23 -4.84 13.74
CA LEU A 90 2.07 -3.65 13.92
C LEU A 90 2.59 -3.13 12.57
N GLY A 91 3.01 -4.02 11.68
CA GLY A 91 3.42 -3.68 10.32
C GLY A 91 2.28 -3.07 9.49
N GLN A 92 1.05 -3.58 9.62
CA GLN A 92 -0.13 -2.99 9.01
C GLN A 92 -0.43 -1.59 9.55
N THR A 93 -0.30 -1.37 10.86
CA THR A 93 -0.47 -0.04 11.46
C THR A 93 0.52 0.97 10.90
N ALA A 94 1.80 0.57 10.79
CA ALA A 94 2.82 1.42 10.17
C ALA A 94 2.49 1.71 8.69
N MET A 95 2.03 0.71 7.95
CA MET A 95 1.59 0.87 6.56
C MET A 95 0.43 1.86 6.41
N MET A 96 -0.60 1.75 7.24
CA MET A 96 -1.75 2.64 7.22
C MET A 96 -1.35 4.08 7.53
N PHE A 97 -0.41 4.28 8.46
CA PHE A 97 0.11 5.60 8.79
C PHE A 97 0.87 6.23 7.61
N LEU A 98 1.75 5.46 6.95
CA LEU A 98 2.46 5.91 5.74
C LEU A 98 1.49 6.24 4.60
N LEU A 99 0.45 5.43 4.42
CA LEU A 99 -0.60 5.68 3.43
C LEU A 99 -1.37 6.96 3.75
N GLY A 100 -1.73 7.18 5.02
CA GLY A 100 -2.40 8.38 5.50
C GLY A 100 -1.58 9.64 5.27
N ILE A 101 -0.28 9.61 5.57
CA ILE A 101 0.65 10.71 5.28
C ILE A 101 0.71 10.97 3.77
N SER A 102 0.86 9.93 2.96
CA SER A 102 0.95 10.04 1.51
C SER A 102 -0.33 10.63 0.90
N PHE A 103 -1.49 10.22 1.41
CA PHE A 103 -2.79 10.77 1.01
C PHE A 103 -2.93 12.24 1.39
N ALA A 104 -2.59 12.62 2.63
CA ALA A 104 -2.61 14.02 3.08
C ALA A 104 -1.64 14.90 2.28
N PHE A 105 -0.44 14.38 1.98
CA PHE A 105 0.53 15.05 1.12
C PHE A 105 -0.01 15.25 -0.30
N THR A 106 -0.65 14.22 -0.88
CA THR A 106 -1.27 14.32 -2.21
C THR A 106 -2.34 15.41 -2.25
N LEU A 107 -3.21 15.47 -1.23
CA LEU A 107 -4.27 16.49 -1.16
C LEU A 107 -3.73 17.91 -0.96
N THR A 108 -2.71 18.09 -0.13
CA THR A 108 -2.13 19.42 0.17
C THR A 108 -1.32 19.95 -1.01
N VAL A 109 -0.56 19.10 -1.69
CA VAL A 109 0.30 19.50 -2.82
C VAL A 109 -0.49 19.65 -4.11
N ARG A 110 -1.67 19.00 -4.24
CA ARG A 110 -2.56 19.08 -5.41
C ARG A 110 -2.69 20.49 -6.00
N LYS A 111 -3.12 21.46 -5.20
CA LYS A 111 -3.33 22.85 -5.67
C LYS A 111 -2.03 23.47 -6.18
N ARG A 112 -0.93 23.27 -5.44
CA ARG A 112 0.38 23.81 -5.80
C ARG A 112 0.95 23.17 -7.06
N LEU A 113 0.70 21.87 -7.24
CA LEU A 113 1.19 21.12 -8.40
C LEU A 113 0.40 21.50 -9.65
N HIS A 114 -0.93 21.62 -9.56
CA HIS A 114 -1.76 22.10 -10.67
C HIS A 114 -1.36 23.49 -11.14
N LEU A 115 -1.20 24.46 -10.22
CA LEU A 115 -0.76 25.81 -10.57
C LEU A 115 0.59 25.82 -11.29
N LYS A 116 1.58 25.09 -10.75
CA LYS A 116 2.90 24.98 -11.40
C LYS A 116 2.83 24.30 -12.77
N LEU A 117 1.99 23.27 -12.92
CA LEU A 117 1.86 22.54 -14.18
C LEU A 117 1.16 23.42 -15.22
N GLU A 118 0.12 24.14 -14.83
CA GLU A 118 -0.58 25.10 -15.67
C GLU A 118 0.35 26.22 -16.15
N ASP A 119 1.16 26.80 -15.26
CA ASP A 119 2.17 27.81 -15.62
C ASP A 119 3.20 27.31 -16.65
N ILE A 120 3.64 26.05 -16.53
CA ILE A 120 4.61 25.43 -17.46
C ILE A 120 3.98 25.20 -18.84
N TRP A 121 2.71 24.79 -18.87
CA TRP A 121 2.03 24.42 -20.11
C TRP A 121 1.38 25.60 -20.84
N ARG A 122 1.04 26.69 -20.14
CA ARG A 122 0.39 27.89 -20.74
C ARG A 122 1.17 28.49 -21.92
N ASN A 123 2.49 28.32 -21.94
CA ASN A 123 3.37 28.85 -22.98
C ASN A 123 3.80 27.80 -24.03
N LYS A 124 3.17 26.62 -24.07
CA LYS A 124 3.51 25.54 -25.01
C LYS A 124 2.50 25.45 -26.15
N PRO A 125 2.95 25.12 -27.39
CA PRO A 125 2.11 25.17 -28.59
C PRO A 125 0.89 24.23 -28.54
N ASN A 126 0.94 23.18 -27.70
CA ASN A 126 -0.15 22.21 -27.55
C ASN A 126 -1.17 22.61 -26.46
N CYS A 127 -1.00 23.75 -25.79
CA CYS A 127 -1.86 24.24 -24.72
C CYS A 127 -2.05 25.77 -24.81
N LEU A 128 -2.32 26.26 -26.03
CA LEU A 128 -2.68 27.65 -26.28
C LEU A 128 -4.02 27.99 -25.61
N GLU A 129 -4.13 29.22 -25.13
CA GLU A 129 -5.30 29.75 -24.43
C GLU A 129 -6.56 29.58 -25.30
N GLY A 130 -7.54 28.79 -24.83
CA GLY A 130 -8.79 28.48 -25.55
C GLY A 130 -8.91 27.07 -26.15
N GLN A 131 -7.86 26.24 -26.09
CA GLN A 131 -7.94 24.81 -26.49
C GLN A 131 -7.78 23.86 -25.29
N PRO A 132 -8.42 22.67 -25.29
CA PRO A 132 -8.24 21.67 -24.24
C PRO A 132 -6.79 21.18 -24.22
N CYS A 133 -6.11 21.43 -23.10
CA CYS A 133 -4.74 20.99 -22.88
C CYS A 133 -4.74 19.51 -22.51
N VAL A 134 -4.67 18.62 -23.51
CA VAL A 134 -4.63 17.15 -23.35
C VAL A 134 -3.67 16.66 -22.26
N PRO A 135 -2.41 17.14 -22.13
CA PRO A 135 -1.51 16.66 -21.08
C PRO A 135 -1.99 17.05 -19.66
N LEU A 136 -2.64 18.21 -19.50
CA LEU A 136 -3.17 18.66 -18.21
C LEU A 136 -4.42 17.85 -17.82
N GLU A 137 -5.29 17.55 -18.78
CA GLU A 137 -6.45 16.67 -18.56
C GLU A 137 -6.01 15.25 -18.21
N THR A 138 -5.01 14.72 -18.91
CA THR A 138 -4.43 13.40 -18.63
C THR A 138 -3.82 13.35 -17.23
N PHE A 139 -3.11 14.42 -16.83
CA PHE A 139 -2.56 14.54 -15.48
C PHE A 139 -3.67 14.54 -14.42
N ARG A 140 -4.72 15.34 -14.61
CA ARG A 140 -5.87 15.41 -13.69
C ARG A 140 -6.62 14.09 -13.58
N SER A 141 -6.79 13.38 -14.70
CA SER A 141 -7.40 12.04 -14.72
C SER A 141 -6.54 11.04 -13.95
N SER A 142 -5.23 11.03 -14.18
CA SER A 142 -4.28 10.15 -13.49
C SER A 142 -4.23 10.42 -11.99
N GLU A 143 -4.29 11.68 -11.58
CA GLU A 143 -4.35 12.08 -10.17
C GLU A 143 -5.64 11.59 -9.50
N ASN A 144 -6.81 11.82 -10.13
CA ASN A 144 -8.09 11.34 -9.59
C ASN A 144 -8.11 9.81 -9.48
N LEU A 145 -7.53 9.11 -10.46
CA LEU A 145 -7.39 7.66 -10.44
C LEU A 145 -6.48 7.23 -9.28
N LEU A 146 -5.35 7.90 -9.06
CA LEU A 146 -4.46 7.62 -7.93
C LEU A 146 -5.17 7.81 -6.58
N ILE A 147 -5.91 8.91 -6.42
CA ILE A 147 -6.70 9.18 -5.20
C ILE A 147 -7.73 8.06 -4.97
N CYS A 148 -8.45 7.67 -6.02
CA CYS A 148 -9.44 6.58 -5.95
C CYS A 148 -8.78 5.26 -5.54
N LEU A 149 -7.64 4.90 -6.14
CA LEU A 149 -6.88 3.71 -5.79
C LEU A 149 -6.38 3.74 -4.35
N LEU A 150 -5.88 4.88 -3.85
CA LEU A 150 -5.43 5.03 -2.46
C LEU A 150 -6.59 4.80 -1.47
N VAL A 151 -7.79 5.31 -1.78
CA VAL A 151 -8.98 5.10 -0.95
C VAL A 151 -9.39 3.63 -0.94
N ILE A 152 -9.45 2.98 -2.10
CA ILE A 152 -9.76 1.55 -2.20
C ILE A 152 -8.73 0.74 -1.41
N PHE A 153 -7.44 1.05 -1.56
CA PHE A 153 -6.36 0.36 -0.86
C PHE A 153 -6.45 0.54 0.66
N LEU A 154 -6.79 1.73 1.14
CA LEU A 154 -7.03 2.01 2.56
C LEU A 154 -8.20 1.19 3.10
N VAL A 155 -9.32 1.14 2.38
CA VAL A 155 -10.51 0.36 2.79
C VAL A 155 -10.17 -1.13 2.89
N VAL A 156 -9.47 -1.68 1.89
CA VAL A 156 -9.05 -3.09 1.90
C VAL A 156 -8.09 -3.37 3.07
N GLN A 157 -7.15 -2.46 3.35
CA GLN A 157 -6.26 -2.57 4.51
C GLN A 157 -7.02 -2.56 5.84
N VAL A 158 -8.02 -1.69 6.00
CA VAL A 158 -8.85 -1.64 7.23
C VAL A 158 -9.60 -2.96 7.42
N ILE A 159 -10.19 -3.51 6.36
CA ILE A 159 -10.86 -4.82 6.41
C ILE A 159 -9.88 -5.92 6.83
N GLN A 160 -8.69 -5.94 6.23
CA GLN A 160 -7.64 -6.91 6.56
C GLN A 160 -7.15 -6.75 8.01
N TYR A 161 -7.01 -5.51 8.47
CA TYR A 161 -6.61 -5.18 9.84
C TYR A 161 -7.62 -5.73 10.85
N ILE A 162 -8.92 -5.49 10.64
CA ILE A 162 -9.99 -6.01 11.49
C ILE A 162 -9.98 -7.55 11.50
N ALA A 163 -9.83 -8.19 10.34
CA ALA A 163 -9.78 -9.65 10.26
C ALA A 163 -8.56 -10.23 11.00
N SER A 164 -7.41 -9.57 10.88
CA SER A 164 -6.15 -9.99 11.51
C SER A 164 -6.18 -9.77 13.02
N TRP A 165 -6.72 -8.64 13.46
CA TRP A 165 -6.97 -8.34 14.87
C TRP A 165 -7.87 -9.39 15.51
N TYR A 166 -9.02 -9.69 14.89
CA TYR A 166 -9.94 -10.72 15.38
C TYR A 166 -9.27 -12.11 15.50
N LEU A 167 -8.47 -12.49 14.50
CA LEU A 167 -7.71 -13.75 14.54
C LEU A 167 -6.65 -13.75 15.65
N CYS A 168 -5.99 -12.62 15.89
CA CYS A 168 -4.97 -12.47 16.92
C CYS A 168 -5.57 -12.58 18.32
N GLU A 169 -6.66 -11.86 18.59
CA GLU A 169 -7.38 -11.92 19.86
C GLU A 169 -7.85 -13.34 20.17
N ARG A 170 -8.45 -14.01 19.17
CA ARG A 170 -8.90 -15.40 19.30
C ARG A 170 -7.76 -16.36 19.62
N ARG A 171 -6.62 -16.24 18.92
CA ARG A 171 -5.45 -17.12 19.16
C ARG A 171 -4.82 -16.83 20.53
N SER A 172 -4.67 -15.56 20.89
CA SER A 172 -4.14 -15.16 22.19
C SER A 172 -5.02 -15.65 23.33
N SER A 173 -6.35 -15.56 23.20
CA SER A 173 -7.31 -16.10 24.18
C SER A 173 -7.16 -17.62 24.32
N GLN A 174 -7.02 -18.36 23.21
CA GLN A 174 -6.79 -19.81 23.23
C GLN A 174 -5.46 -20.20 23.88
N GLU A 175 -4.39 -19.45 23.61
CA GLU A 175 -3.08 -19.66 24.24
C GLU A 175 -3.12 -19.37 25.74
N LYS A 176 -3.77 -18.28 26.16
CA LYS A 176 -3.99 -17.97 27.59
C LYS A 176 -4.78 -19.06 28.29
N TYR A 177 -5.86 -19.55 27.68
CA TYR A 177 -6.67 -20.63 28.25
C TYR A 177 -5.88 -21.93 28.41
N LYS A 178 -5.06 -22.30 27.41
CA LYS A 178 -4.17 -23.47 27.49
C LYS A 178 -3.11 -23.32 28.57
N LEU A 179 -2.55 -22.13 28.75
CA LEU A 179 -1.59 -21.84 29.81
C LEU A 179 -2.23 -21.91 31.20
N GLN A 180 -3.48 -21.44 31.35
CA GLN A 180 -4.23 -21.54 32.61
C GLN A 180 -4.55 -23.00 32.97
N LEU A 181 -4.98 -23.81 32.00
CA LEU A 181 -5.21 -25.25 32.21
C LEU A 181 -3.94 -25.97 32.66
N ARG A 182 -2.79 -25.73 31.99
CA ARG A 182 -1.52 -26.34 32.39
C ARG A 182 -1.08 -25.96 33.80
N LYS A 183 -1.31 -24.71 34.21
CA LYS A 183 -1.03 -24.27 35.58
C LYS A 183 -1.94 -24.93 36.61
N ALA A 184 -3.22 -25.10 36.29
CA ALA A 184 -4.14 -25.84 37.16
C ALA A 184 -3.73 -27.31 37.30
N ASP A 185 -3.31 -27.94 36.19
CA ASP A 185 -2.81 -29.32 36.22
C ASP A 185 -1.48 -29.44 37.02
N GLU A 186 -0.60 -28.43 36.96
CA GLU A 186 0.66 -28.38 37.72
C GLU A 186 0.45 -28.08 39.23
N ASP A 187 -0.61 -27.37 39.61
CA ASP A 187 -0.93 -27.05 41.01
C ASP A 187 -1.62 -28.22 41.75
N ASP A 188 -2.21 -29.18 41.01
CA ASP A 188 -2.90 -30.36 41.53
C ASP A 188 -1.96 -31.59 41.74
N GLU A 189 -0.69 -31.52 41.29
CA GLU A 189 0.39 -32.52 41.52
C GLU A 189 1.22 -32.23 42.79
#